data_AF-A0A377X9Q2-F1
#
_entry.id   AF-A0A377X9Q2-F1
#
_cell.length_a   1.000
_cell.length_b   1.000
_cell.length_c   1.000
_cell.angle_alpha   90.00
_cell.angle_beta   90.00
_cell.angle_gamma   90.00
#
_symmetry.space_group_name_H-M   'P 1'
#
loop_
_entity.id
_entity.type
_entity.pdbx_description
1 polymer ?
#
loop_
_entity_poly.entity_id
_entity_poly.type
_entity_poly.pdbx_seq_one_letter_code
_entity_poly.pdbx_strand_id
1 'polypeptide(L)'
;MAPVKWNGEEQLALGPAGTYNTILADQFKQAFRALANEMDADLAALYFASSRAVGTAGTAPFGIAGDLSDAANARQVLSDNGSPTTDLQMVLGSSAIANLRGKQSVLFKVNESGTDALLREGIVGRLEGFNIHESAHVKKRAASPAAGYLVNGAKAEGDILISIDTGTGAFAAGDIVTFDGDSNKYLVAAATATAITLAAPGLRQALADNTAITAGGAYTANMAFDRNAFLLASRTPAMPQGGDTADDVMNVTDPVSGITYQVALYRQYRQVRYEVGLSWGVAAVKSAHSALLLG
;
A
#
# COMPACT_ATOMS: atom_id res chain seq x y z
N MET A 1 -5.09 17.44 -7.43
CA MET A 1 -6.21 18.10 -8.16
C MET A 1 -6.17 17.64 -9.60
N ALA A 2 -7.32 17.40 -10.23
CA ALA A 2 -7.41 16.96 -11.62
C ALA A 2 -8.27 17.95 -12.45
N PRO A 3 -7.68 18.73 -13.38
CA PRO A 3 -8.41 19.71 -14.18
C PRO A 3 -9.00 19.13 -15.46
N VAL A 4 -10.21 19.54 -15.82
CA VAL A 4 -10.86 19.28 -17.12
C VAL A 4 -11.12 20.62 -17.81
N LYS A 5 -10.68 20.79 -19.05
CA LYS A 5 -10.75 22.06 -19.79
C LYS A 5 -11.46 21.87 -21.12
N TRP A 6 -12.29 22.85 -21.48
CA TRP A 6 -13.02 22.88 -22.74
C TRP A 6 -13.04 24.29 -23.32
N ASN A 7 -12.69 24.46 -24.59
CA ASN A 7 -12.85 25.73 -25.29
C ASN A 7 -14.17 25.75 -26.11
N GLY A 8 -14.59 26.94 -26.53
CA GLY A 8 -15.85 27.11 -27.29
C GLY A 8 -15.86 26.46 -28.68
N GLU A 9 -14.71 26.35 -29.35
CA GLU A 9 -14.59 25.73 -30.67
C GLU A 9 -14.69 24.19 -30.59
N GLU A 10 -14.15 23.59 -29.55
CA GLU A 10 -14.24 22.15 -29.25
C GLU A 10 -15.68 21.75 -28.93
N GLN A 11 -16.40 22.59 -28.19
CA GLN A 11 -17.83 22.40 -27.94
C GLN A 11 -18.65 22.49 -29.23
N LEU A 12 -18.32 23.46 -30.11
CA LEU A 12 -19.01 23.62 -31.39
C LEU A 12 -18.70 22.49 -32.38
N ALA A 13 -17.48 21.97 -32.37
CA ALA A 13 -17.07 20.85 -33.22
C ALA A 13 -17.73 19.52 -32.82
N LEU A 14 -17.98 19.30 -31.53
CA LEU A 14 -18.57 18.08 -30.99
C LEU A 14 -20.09 18.17 -30.73
N GLY A 15 -20.63 19.38 -30.68
CA GLY A 15 -22.05 19.66 -30.47
C GLY A 15 -22.99 19.00 -31.51
N PRO A 16 -22.69 19.03 -32.82
CA PRO A 16 -23.53 18.42 -33.85
C PRO A 16 -23.64 16.90 -33.73
N ALA A 17 -22.66 16.25 -33.09
CA ALA A 17 -22.63 14.80 -32.87
C ALA A 17 -23.32 14.38 -31.55
N GLY A 18 -23.71 15.33 -30.68
CA GLY A 18 -24.33 15.04 -29.39
C GLY A 18 -23.41 14.33 -28.38
N THR A 19 -22.12 14.17 -28.67
CA THR A 19 -21.16 13.39 -27.88
C THR A 19 -20.47 14.21 -26.78
N TYR A 20 -20.58 15.55 -26.83
CA TYR A 20 -19.93 16.45 -25.88
C TYR A 20 -20.20 16.10 -24.41
N ASN A 21 -21.47 15.92 -24.02
CA ASN A 21 -21.82 15.59 -22.64
C ASN A 21 -21.29 14.21 -22.19
N THR A 22 -21.23 13.25 -23.11
CA THR A 22 -20.68 11.91 -22.84
C THR A 22 -19.18 11.98 -22.61
N ILE A 23 -18.44 12.70 -23.46
CA ILE A 23 -16.98 12.86 -23.32
C ILE A 23 -16.65 13.64 -22.05
N LEU A 24 -17.39 14.70 -21.74
CA LEU A 24 -17.22 15.46 -20.50
C LEU A 24 -17.46 14.57 -19.27
N ALA A 25 -18.53 13.77 -19.27
CA ALA A 25 -18.79 12.81 -18.19
C ALA A 25 -17.65 11.78 -18.04
N ASP A 26 -17.11 11.27 -19.15
CA ASP A 26 -15.99 10.31 -19.11
C ASP A 26 -14.68 10.96 -18.63
N GLN A 27 -14.42 12.22 -18.96
CA GLN A 27 -13.29 12.97 -18.42
C GLN A 27 -13.41 13.18 -16.91
N PHE A 28 -14.62 13.47 -16.40
CA PHE A 28 -14.85 13.51 -14.96
C PHE A 28 -14.61 12.16 -14.29
N LYS A 29 -15.10 11.06 -14.87
CA LYS A 29 -14.81 9.70 -14.37
C LYS A 29 -13.30 9.44 -14.30
N GLN A 30 -12.54 9.84 -15.33
CA GLN A 30 -11.09 9.72 -15.32
C GLN A 30 -10.43 10.61 -14.26
N ALA A 31 -10.92 11.83 -14.05
CA ALA A 31 -10.42 12.72 -13.00
C ALA A 31 -10.63 12.15 -11.59
N PHE A 32 -11.83 11.61 -11.29
CA PHE A 32 -12.07 10.92 -10.02
C PHE A 32 -11.18 9.69 -9.86
N ARG A 33 -11.00 8.90 -10.92
CA ARG A 33 -10.13 7.72 -10.91
C ARG A 33 -8.66 8.08 -10.69
N ALA A 34 -8.18 9.16 -11.30
CA ALA A 34 -6.81 9.63 -11.13
C ALA A 34 -6.53 10.00 -9.66
N LEU A 35 -7.42 10.75 -9.01
CA LEU A 35 -7.28 11.10 -7.59
C LEU A 35 -7.35 9.87 -6.67
N ALA A 36 -8.27 8.94 -6.94
CA ALA A 36 -8.35 7.70 -6.18
C ALA A 36 -7.07 6.85 -6.33
N ASN A 37 -6.52 6.77 -7.54
CA ASN A 37 -5.26 6.08 -7.80
C ASN A 37 -4.06 6.74 -7.09
N GLU A 38 -3.98 8.07 -7.08
CA GLU A 38 -2.93 8.80 -6.34
C GLU A 38 -3.01 8.50 -4.83
N MET A 39 -4.21 8.53 -4.27
CA MET A 39 -4.44 8.22 -2.85
C MET A 39 -4.10 6.76 -2.51
N ASP A 40 -4.46 5.80 -3.37
CA ASP A 40 -4.08 4.39 -3.22
C ASP A 40 -2.56 4.21 -3.34
N ALA A 41 -1.91 4.94 -4.24
CA ALA A 41 -0.46 4.92 -4.39
C ALA A 41 0.29 5.49 -3.18
N ASP A 42 -0.27 6.49 -2.50
CA ASP A 42 0.26 7.07 -1.27
C ASP A 42 0.07 6.13 -0.07
N LEU A 43 -1.10 5.49 0.05
CA LEU A 43 -1.32 4.44 1.05
C LEU A 43 -0.37 3.27 0.84
N ALA A 44 -0.24 2.80 -0.41
CA ALA A 44 0.68 1.73 -0.75
C ALA A 44 2.15 2.11 -0.51
N ALA A 45 2.50 3.40 -0.49
CA ALA A 45 3.84 3.87 -0.15
C ALA A 45 4.18 3.68 1.34
N LEU A 46 3.20 3.53 2.24
CA LEU A 46 3.43 3.31 3.67
C LEU A 46 3.99 1.93 4.02
N TYR A 47 4.20 1.05 3.03
CA TYR A 47 4.74 -0.30 3.23
C TYR A 47 6.03 -0.32 4.04
N PHE A 48 6.91 0.70 3.91
CA PHE A 48 8.18 0.82 4.64
C PHE A 48 8.02 0.94 6.16
N ALA A 49 6.82 1.30 6.63
CA ALA A 49 6.53 1.45 8.06
C ALA A 49 6.10 0.14 8.71
N SER A 50 6.00 -0.96 7.95
CA SER A 50 5.55 -2.26 8.47
C SER A 50 6.61 -2.92 9.35
N SER A 51 6.22 -3.71 10.36
CA SER A 51 7.17 -4.22 11.36
C SER A 51 8.21 -5.18 10.77
N ARG A 52 7.71 -6.17 10.02
CA ARG A 52 8.45 -7.39 9.67
C ARG A 52 7.95 -7.93 8.33
N ALA A 53 8.80 -8.71 7.68
CA ALA A 53 8.49 -9.34 6.41
C ALA A 53 8.43 -10.87 6.53
N VAL A 54 7.54 -11.48 5.74
CA VAL A 54 7.31 -12.92 5.62
C VAL A 54 7.41 -13.33 4.15
N GLY A 55 7.79 -14.58 3.86
CA GLY A 55 7.95 -15.08 2.50
C GLY A 55 9.36 -14.86 1.95
N THR A 56 9.52 -15.05 0.64
CA THR A 56 10.81 -15.01 -0.06
C THR A 56 10.80 -13.92 -1.12
N ALA A 57 11.77 -13.01 -1.06
CA ALA A 57 11.89 -11.92 -2.03
C ALA A 57 11.99 -12.44 -3.47
N GLY A 58 11.18 -11.89 -4.37
CA GLY A 58 11.15 -12.27 -5.79
C GLY A 58 10.35 -13.54 -6.09
N THR A 59 9.72 -14.17 -5.08
CA THR A 59 8.81 -15.30 -5.27
C THR A 59 7.40 -14.88 -4.90
N ALA A 60 6.51 -14.81 -5.88
CA ALA A 60 5.11 -14.43 -5.64
C ALA A 60 4.45 -15.35 -4.59
N PRO A 61 3.75 -14.79 -3.58
CA PRO A 61 3.08 -15.56 -2.53
C PRO A 61 2.02 -16.52 -3.07
N PHE A 62 1.65 -17.51 -2.26
CA PHE A 62 0.67 -18.55 -2.57
C PHE A 62 1.06 -19.38 -3.82
N GLY A 63 2.36 -19.51 -4.06
CA GLY A 63 2.91 -20.18 -5.24
C GLY A 63 2.74 -21.70 -5.26
N ILE A 64 2.42 -22.31 -4.12
CA ILE A 64 2.25 -23.76 -3.93
C ILE A 64 0.77 -24.07 -3.71
N ALA A 65 0.24 -25.05 -4.44
CA ALA A 65 -1.17 -25.44 -4.35
C ALA A 65 -1.50 -26.04 -2.99
N GLY A 66 -2.58 -25.56 -2.36
CA GLY A 66 -3.04 -26.03 -1.05
C GLY A 66 -2.22 -25.53 0.13
N ASP A 67 -1.18 -24.71 -0.13
CA ASP A 67 -0.36 -24.11 0.91
C ASP A 67 -0.81 -22.66 1.15
N LEU A 68 -1.35 -22.42 2.35
CA LEU A 68 -1.76 -21.11 2.85
C LEU A 68 -0.83 -20.61 3.96
N SER A 69 0.34 -21.23 4.12
CA SER A 69 1.32 -20.88 5.15
C SER A 69 1.75 -19.42 5.08
N ASP A 70 1.79 -18.81 3.90
CA ASP A 70 2.08 -17.38 3.72
C ASP A 70 1.11 -16.48 4.52
N ALA A 71 -0.20 -16.78 4.48
CA ALA A 71 -1.20 -16.05 5.26
C ALA A 71 -1.10 -16.36 6.76
N ALA A 72 -0.85 -17.63 7.11
CA ALA A 72 -0.69 -18.06 8.50
C ALA A 72 0.53 -17.41 9.16
N ASN A 73 1.65 -17.34 8.46
CA ASN A 73 2.89 -16.72 8.92
C ASN A 73 2.74 -15.20 9.07
N ALA A 74 2.03 -14.53 8.14
CA ALA A 74 1.69 -13.12 8.30
C ALA A 74 0.83 -12.87 9.55
N ARG A 75 -0.15 -13.75 9.82
CA ARG A 75 -0.97 -13.67 11.03
C ARG A 75 -0.18 -13.95 12.30
N GLN A 76 0.75 -14.90 12.26
CA GLN A 76 1.63 -15.20 13.39
C GLN A 76 2.42 -13.95 13.78
N VAL A 77 3.03 -13.26 12.81
CA VAL A 77 3.76 -11.99 13.08
C VAL A 77 2.86 -10.96 13.74
N LEU A 78 1.63 -10.77 13.25
CA LEU A 78 0.69 -9.84 13.86
C LEU A 78 0.29 -10.25 15.28
N SER A 79 0.08 -11.54 15.52
CA SER A 79 -0.24 -12.08 16.85
C SER A 79 0.92 -11.92 17.83
N ASP A 80 2.15 -12.22 17.40
CA ASP A 80 3.38 -12.07 18.20
C ASP A 80 3.68 -10.59 18.52
N ASN A 81 3.21 -9.67 17.67
CA ASN A 81 3.27 -8.23 17.91
C ASN A 81 2.12 -7.71 18.80
N GLY A 82 1.15 -8.55 19.16
CA GLY A 82 -0.01 -8.16 19.98
C GLY A 82 -1.09 -7.39 19.22
N SER A 83 -1.16 -7.53 17.89
CA SER A 83 -2.19 -6.91 17.07
C SER A 83 -3.59 -7.45 17.43
N PRO A 84 -4.65 -6.61 17.36
CA PRO A 84 -6.02 -7.11 17.34
C PRO A 84 -6.20 -8.20 16.28
N THR A 85 -6.97 -9.23 16.61
CA THR A 85 -7.24 -10.38 15.73
C THR A 85 -8.53 -10.22 14.91
N THR A 86 -9.22 -9.09 15.09
CA THR A 86 -10.45 -8.70 14.41
C THR A 86 -10.16 -7.77 13.24
N ASP A 87 -10.97 -7.82 12.17
CA ASP A 87 -10.89 -6.91 11.02
C ASP A 87 -9.49 -6.77 10.38
N LEU A 88 -8.74 -7.87 10.33
CA LEU A 88 -7.48 -7.93 9.61
C LEU A 88 -7.71 -7.76 8.10
N GLN A 89 -6.88 -6.95 7.47
CA GLN A 89 -6.89 -6.66 6.03
C GLN A 89 -5.62 -7.19 5.40
N MET A 90 -5.72 -7.73 4.19
CA MET A 90 -4.57 -8.16 3.40
C MET A 90 -4.69 -7.59 1.99
N VAL A 91 -3.78 -6.69 1.62
CA VAL A 91 -3.73 -6.05 0.31
C VAL A 91 -2.62 -6.70 -0.50
N LEU A 92 -3.01 -7.34 -1.60
CA LEU A 92 -2.14 -8.14 -2.46
C LEU A 92 -2.01 -7.51 -3.85
N GLY A 93 -0.84 -7.69 -4.46
CA GLY A 93 -0.59 -7.38 -5.85
C GLY A 93 -1.15 -8.45 -6.80
N SER A 94 -1.20 -8.12 -8.09
CA SER A 94 -1.82 -8.97 -9.11
C SER A 94 -1.21 -10.36 -9.26
N SER A 95 0.10 -10.52 -9.03
CA SER A 95 0.77 -11.84 -9.08
C SER A 95 0.35 -12.76 -7.93
N ALA A 96 0.23 -12.22 -6.72
CA ALA A 96 -0.22 -12.95 -5.54
C ALA A 96 -1.70 -13.36 -5.68
N ILE A 97 -2.54 -12.45 -6.18
CA ILE A 97 -3.97 -12.74 -6.45
C ILE A 97 -4.12 -13.77 -7.57
N ALA A 98 -3.31 -13.70 -8.64
CA ALA A 98 -3.32 -14.70 -9.70
C ALA A 98 -2.97 -16.10 -9.19
N ASN A 99 -1.97 -16.20 -8.30
CA ASN A 99 -1.63 -17.46 -7.63
C ASN A 99 -2.76 -17.94 -6.72
N LEU A 100 -3.39 -17.05 -5.94
CA LEU A 100 -4.51 -17.41 -5.08
C LEU A 100 -5.69 -17.95 -5.90
N ARG A 101 -6.07 -17.25 -6.99
CA ARG A 101 -7.15 -17.69 -7.88
C ARG A 101 -6.81 -18.95 -8.67
N GLY A 102 -5.56 -19.10 -9.11
CA GLY A 102 -5.16 -20.18 -10.01
C GLY A 102 -4.74 -21.47 -9.30
N LYS A 103 -4.11 -21.37 -8.13
CA LYS A 103 -3.46 -22.51 -7.44
C LYS A 103 -4.17 -22.95 -6.17
N GLN A 104 -4.97 -22.08 -5.54
CA GLN A 104 -5.76 -22.46 -4.35
C GLN A 104 -7.12 -23.04 -4.77
N SER A 105 -7.09 -24.09 -5.60
CA SER A 105 -8.29 -24.80 -6.10
C SER A 105 -9.20 -25.33 -4.98
N VAL A 106 -8.66 -25.54 -3.77
CA VAL A 106 -9.40 -25.93 -2.56
C VAL A 106 -10.47 -24.89 -2.19
N LEU A 107 -10.17 -23.59 -2.35
CA LEU A 107 -11.12 -22.50 -2.10
C LEU A 107 -12.27 -22.44 -3.12
N PHE A 108 -12.12 -23.11 -4.26
CA PHE A 108 -13.10 -23.18 -5.35
C PHE A 108 -13.98 -24.42 -5.29
N LYS A 109 -13.74 -25.35 -4.37
CA LYS A 109 -14.65 -26.48 -4.15
C LYS A 109 -15.83 -25.98 -3.31
N VAL A 110 -16.99 -25.84 -3.93
CA VAL A 110 -18.26 -25.44 -3.29
C VAL A 110 -18.56 -26.29 -2.04
N ASN A 111 -18.16 -27.57 -2.07
CA ASN A 111 -18.32 -28.51 -0.97
C ASN A 111 -17.50 -28.14 0.29
N GLU A 112 -16.40 -27.38 0.14
CA GLU A 112 -15.47 -27.03 1.22
C GLU A 112 -15.50 -25.52 1.54
N SER A 113 -15.86 -24.67 0.57
CA SER A 113 -15.91 -23.19 0.68
C SER A 113 -17.29 -22.64 1.08
N GLY A 114 -18.35 -23.44 0.92
CA GLY A 114 -19.70 -23.09 1.36
C GLY A 114 -20.40 -21.95 0.62
N THR A 115 -19.75 -21.30 -0.35
CA THR A 115 -20.35 -20.22 -1.19
C THR A 115 -19.78 -20.20 -2.62
N ASP A 116 -20.62 -19.81 -3.60
CA ASP A 116 -20.24 -19.69 -5.03
C ASP A 116 -19.65 -18.32 -5.41
N ALA A 117 -19.55 -17.37 -4.48
CA ALA A 117 -19.17 -15.98 -4.76
C ALA A 117 -17.73 -15.85 -5.27
N LEU A 118 -16.80 -16.65 -4.73
CA LEU A 118 -15.40 -16.71 -5.17
C LEU A 118 -15.28 -17.17 -6.64
N LEU A 119 -16.15 -18.09 -7.07
CA LEU A 119 -16.18 -18.63 -8.44
C LEU A 119 -16.77 -17.64 -9.44
N ARG A 120 -17.78 -16.85 -9.06
CA ARG A 120 -18.54 -16.00 -9.99
C ARG A 120 -18.03 -14.57 -10.08
N GLU A 121 -17.58 -13.98 -8.98
CA GLU A 121 -17.16 -12.57 -8.93
C GLU A 121 -15.63 -12.42 -8.92
N GLY A 122 -14.89 -13.50 -8.65
CA GLY A 122 -13.43 -13.49 -8.59
C GLY A 122 -12.85 -12.65 -7.45
N ILE A 123 -13.71 -12.12 -6.58
CA ILE A 123 -13.34 -11.42 -5.34
C ILE A 123 -12.87 -12.49 -4.37
N VAL A 124 -11.63 -12.36 -3.90
CA VAL A 124 -11.12 -13.22 -2.84
C VAL A 124 -11.74 -12.72 -1.55
N GLY A 125 -12.63 -13.51 -0.96
CA GLY A 125 -13.33 -13.18 0.28
C GLY A 125 -12.41 -13.19 1.49
N ARG A 126 -12.93 -13.66 2.63
CA ARG A 126 -12.15 -13.74 3.86
C ARG A 126 -11.31 -15.03 3.90
N LEU A 127 -10.01 -14.91 4.15
CA LEU A 127 -9.07 -16.04 4.26
C LEU A 127 -8.27 -15.94 5.56
N GLU A 128 -8.29 -16.98 6.39
CA GLU A 128 -7.53 -17.03 7.66
C GLU A 128 -7.76 -15.84 8.60
N GLY A 129 -8.94 -15.21 8.51
CA GLY A 129 -9.31 -14.03 9.29
C GLY A 129 -9.04 -12.69 8.58
N PHE A 130 -8.24 -12.68 7.51
CA PHE A 130 -7.98 -11.52 6.66
C PHE A 130 -9.07 -11.32 5.61
N ASN A 131 -9.53 -10.09 5.44
CA ASN A 131 -10.25 -9.67 4.25
C ASN A 131 -9.22 -9.38 3.15
N ILE A 132 -9.33 -10.07 2.03
CA ILE A 132 -8.38 -9.94 0.93
C ILE A 132 -8.84 -8.84 -0.02
N HIS A 133 -7.92 -7.96 -0.34
CA HIS A 133 -8.09 -6.87 -1.29
C HIS A 133 -6.97 -6.91 -2.33
N GLU A 134 -7.29 -6.52 -3.55
CA GLU A 134 -6.33 -6.36 -4.64
C GLU A 134 -6.05 -4.88 -4.85
N SER A 135 -4.77 -4.52 -4.98
CA SER A 135 -4.38 -3.19 -5.46
C SER A 135 -3.31 -3.30 -6.54
N ALA A 136 -3.47 -2.50 -7.59
CA ALA A 136 -2.50 -2.37 -8.66
C ALA A 136 -1.30 -1.47 -8.27
N HIS A 137 -1.42 -0.71 -7.17
CA HIS A 137 -0.40 0.25 -6.72
C HIS A 137 0.53 -0.32 -5.65
N VAL A 138 0.40 -1.61 -5.31
CA VAL A 138 1.36 -2.33 -4.47
C VAL A 138 2.77 -2.12 -5.02
N LYS A 139 3.65 -1.55 -4.18
CA LYS A 139 4.97 -1.08 -4.61
C LYS A 139 5.91 -2.25 -4.84
N LYS A 140 6.75 -2.11 -5.87
CA LYS A 140 7.90 -2.98 -6.10
C LYS A 140 9.15 -2.28 -5.61
N ARG A 141 9.95 -2.97 -4.83
CA ARG A 141 11.20 -2.46 -4.29
C ARG A 141 12.38 -3.18 -4.95
N ALA A 142 13.32 -2.39 -5.48
CA ALA A 142 14.59 -2.92 -5.98
C ALA A 142 15.46 -3.44 -4.83
N ALA A 143 16.34 -4.38 -5.12
CA ALA A 143 17.30 -4.90 -4.14
C ALA A 143 18.12 -3.75 -3.53
N SER A 144 18.41 -3.86 -2.23
CA SER A 144 19.28 -2.88 -1.57
C SER A 144 20.72 -3.00 -2.10
N PRO A 145 21.43 -1.89 -2.34
CA PRO A 145 22.83 -1.91 -2.71
C PRO A 145 23.76 -2.19 -1.51
N ALA A 146 23.22 -2.24 -0.30
CA ALA A 146 23.99 -2.45 0.93
C ALA A 146 24.55 -3.88 1.01
N ALA A 147 25.85 -3.99 1.27
CA ALA A 147 26.54 -5.27 1.36
C ALA A 147 27.70 -5.23 2.36
N GLY A 148 27.93 -6.36 3.05
CA GLY A 148 29.08 -6.54 3.94
C GLY A 148 29.00 -5.78 5.26
N TYR A 149 27.80 -5.37 5.67
CA TYR A 149 27.61 -4.69 6.96
C TYR A 149 27.63 -5.69 8.11
N LEU A 150 28.25 -5.27 9.21
CA LEU A 150 28.25 -5.98 10.49
C LEU A 150 27.53 -5.12 11.54
N VAL A 151 26.98 -5.78 12.56
CA VAL A 151 26.44 -5.10 13.75
C VAL A 151 27.61 -4.62 14.60
N ASN A 152 27.61 -3.32 14.90
CA ASN A 152 28.62 -2.70 15.75
C ASN A 152 28.12 -2.61 17.20
N GLY A 153 28.66 -3.47 18.05
CA GLY A 153 28.29 -3.64 19.45
C GLY A 153 27.07 -4.55 19.64
N ALA A 154 27.06 -5.29 20.76
CA ALA A 154 25.94 -6.16 21.10
C ALA A 154 24.62 -5.37 21.26
N LYS A 155 23.52 -5.97 20.81
CA LYS A 155 22.16 -5.39 20.87
C LYS A 155 21.22 -6.32 21.59
N ALA A 156 20.27 -5.73 22.30
CA ALA A 156 19.25 -6.47 23.04
C ALA A 156 17.98 -6.65 22.20
N GLU A 157 17.15 -7.61 22.61
CA GLU A 157 15.78 -7.72 22.08
C GLU A 157 15.02 -6.40 22.35
N GLY A 158 14.25 -5.95 21.35
CA GLY A 158 13.51 -4.69 21.38
C GLY A 158 14.31 -3.47 20.93
N ASP A 159 15.62 -3.60 20.70
CA ASP A 159 16.40 -2.50 20.15
C ASP A 159 15.93 -2.15 18.73
N ILE A 160 15.68 -0.86 18.52
CA ILE A 160 15.22 -0.29 17.24
C ILE A 160 16.39 0.31 16.47
N LEU A 161 17.40 0.83 17.17
CA LEU A 161 18.57 1.47 16.57
C LEU A 161 19.77 0.52 16.56
N ILE A 162 20.09 -0.02 15.39
CA ILE A 162 21.20 -0.93 15.19
C ILE A 162 22.36 -0.16 14.60
N SER A 163 23.45 -0.09 15.34
CA SER A 163 24.70 0.51 14.89
C SER A 163 25.36 -0.45 13.92
N ILE A 164 25.88 0.06 12.80
CA ILE A 164 26.45 -0.75 11.72
C ILE A 164 27.84 -0.25 11.34
N ASP A 165 28.69 -1.15 10.85
CA ASP A 165 30.02 -0.83 10.32
C ASP A 165 30.40 -1.72 9.11
N THR A 166 31.59 -1.48 8.57
CA THR A 166 32.31 -2.24 7.53
C THR A 166 31.64 -2.45 6.15
N GLY A 167 30.43 -1.95 5.93
CA GLY A 167 29.72 -2.17 4.67
C GLY A 167 29.99 -1.17 3.54
N THR A 168 29.49 -1.54 2.37
CA THR A 168 29.44 -0.70 1.16
C THR A 168 27.99 -0.55 0.69
N GLY A 169 27.71 0.48 -0.11
CA GLY A 169 26.34 0.86 -0.45
C GLY A 169 25.68 1.62 0.70
N ALA A 170 24.36 1.80 0.65
CA ALA A 170 23.61 2.44 1.74
C ALA A 170 22.26 1.75 1.89
N PHE A 171 21.85 1.50 3.12
CA PHE A 171 20.48 1.12 3.41
C PHE A 171 19.55 2.31 3.21
N ALA A 172 18.30 2.03 2.84
CA ALA A 172 17.24 3.03 2.72
C ALA A 172 15.96 2.53 3.40
N ALA A 173 15.03 3.46 3.66
CA ALA A 173 13.71 3.10 4.19
C ALA A 173 12.99 2.10 3.26
N GLY A 174 12.41 1.05 3.84
CA GLY A 174 11.81 -0.06 3.13
C GLY A 174 12.80 -1.14 2.69
N ASP A 175 14.07 -1.07 3.06
CA ASP A 175 14.97 -2.22 2.92
C ASP A 175 14.62 -3.31 3.93
N ILE A 176 14.84 -4.56 3.54
CA ILE A 176 14.69 -5.70 4.43
C ILE A 176 16.08 -6.13 4.89
N VAL A 177 16.23 -6.39 6.18
CA VAL A 177 17.46 -6.87 6.78
C VAL A 177 17.21 -8.15 7.55
N THR A 178 18.13 -9.09 7.41
CA THR A 178 18.21 -10.30 8.22
C THR A 178 19.57 -10.35 8.89
N PHE A 179 19.59 -10.79 10.14
CA PHE A 179 20.81 -10.93 10.93
C PHE A 179 21.21 -12.40 10.99
N ASP A 180 22.51 -12.67 10.94
CA ASP A 180 23.00 -14.03 11.07
C ASP A 180 22.60 -14.63 12.43
N GLY A 181 22.07 -15.85 12.41
CA GLY A 181 21.48 -16.51 13.59
C GLY A 181 20.04 -16.14 13.94
N ASP A 182 19.40 -15.21 13.20
CA ASP A 182 17.99 -14.86 13.34
C ASP A 182 17.19 -15.18 12.06
N SER A 183 16.07 -15.88 12.20
CA SER A 183 15.17 -16.22 11.08
C SER A 183 14.17 -15.11 10.73
N ASN A 184 14.08 -14.08 11.57
CA ASN A 184 13.18 -12.96 11.41
C ASN A 184 13.70 -11.97 10.37
N LYS A 185 12.81 -11.51 9.47
CA LYS A 185 13.10 -10.45 8.51
C LYS A 185 12.55 -9.12 9.02
N TYR A 186 13.41 -8.14 9.18
CA TYR A 186 13.07 -6.81 9.72
C TYR A 186 13.02 -5.78 8.62
N LEU A 187 12.14 -4.79 8.77
CA LEU A 187 12.05 -3.67 7.84
C LEU A 187 12.82 -2.46 8.39
N VAL A 188 13.59 -1.82 7.52
CA VAL A 188 14.32 -0.60 7.84
C VAL A 188 13.36 0.58 7.68
N ALA A 189 13.04 1.27 8.78
CA ALA A 189 12.21 2.48 8.76
C ALA A 189 13.03 3.71 8.32
N ALA A 190 14.30 3.78 8.72
CA ALA A 190 15.24 4.82 8.32
C ALA A 190 16.68 4.31 8.42
N ALA A 191 17.60 4.93 7.69
CA ALA A 191 19.00 4.55 7.73
C ALA A 191 19.91 5.78 7.62
N THR A 192 21.08 5.67 8.22
CA THR A 192 22.20 6.61 8.17
C THR A 192 23.48 5.84 7.83
N ALA A 193 24.60 6.56 7.63
CA ALA A 193 25.87 5.91 7.32
C ALA A 193 26.39 4.96 8.42
N THR A 194 25.95 5.14 9.68
CA THR A 194 26.48 4.42 10.85
C THR A 194 25.40 3.66 11.63
N ALA A 195 24.12 3.80 11.27
CA ALA A 195 23.03 3.14 11.96
C ALA A 195 21.80 2.93 11.08
N ILE A 196 21.12 1.81 11.30
CA ILE A 196 19.78 1.51 10.76
C ILE A 196 18.75 1.57 11.88
N THR A 197 17.59 2.14 11.57
CA THR A 197 16.41 2.18 12.44
C THR A 197 15.42 1.17 11.93
N LEU A 198 15.11 0.16 12.73
CA LEU A 198 14.11 -0.87 12.41
C LEU A 198 12.69 -0.34 12.65
N ALA A 199 11.70 -0.91 11.97
CA ALA A 199 10.31 -0.67 12.32
C ALA A 199 9.95 -1.32 13.66
N ALA A 200 9.02 -0.70 14.40
CA ALA A 200 8.52 -1.26 15.66
C ALA A 200 7.91 -2.67 15.42
N PRO A 201 8.12 -3.65 16.31
CA PRO A 201 8.62 -3.54 17.69
C PRO A 201 10.16 -3.60 17.86
N GLY A 202 10.95 -3.56 16.78
CA GLY A 202 12.40 -3.70 16.86
C GLY A 202 12.85 -5.17 16.82
N LEU A 203 14.07 -5.43 17.30
CA LEU A 203 14.64 -6.78 17.32
C LEU A 203 13.80 -7.77 18.14
N ARG A 204 13.73 -9.02 17.68
CA ARG A 204 13.11 -10.14 18.41
C ARG A 204 14.12 -11.08 19.04
N GLN A 205 15.40 -10.87 18.78
CA GLN A 205 16.49 -11.65 19.33
C GLN A 205 17.67 -10.72 19.60
N ALA A 206 18.39 -10.97 20.69
CA ALA A 206 19.64 -10.27 20.97
C ALA A 206 20.68 -10.62 19.90
N LEU A 207 21.47 -9.62 19.50
CA LEU A 207 22.54 -9.78 18.51
C LEU A 207 23.89 -9.61 19.19
N ALA A 208 24.84 -10.44 18.80
CA ALA A 208 26.22 -10.29 19.22
C ALA A 208 26.90 -9.16 18.42
N ASP A 209 28.03 -8.70 18.94
CA ASP A 209 28.93 -7.85 18.16
C ASP A 209 29.45 -8.62 16.94
N ASN A 210 29.64 -7.92 15.82
CA ASN A 210 30.04 -8.48 14.52
C ASN A 210 29.07 -9.51 13.91
N THR A 211 27.79 -9.52 14.31
CA THR A 211 26.78 -10.31 13.59
C THR A 211 26.62 -9.77 12.16
N ALA A 212 26.68 -10.64 11.16
CA ALA A 212 26.54 -10.25 9.76
C ALA A 212 25.11 -9.81 9.42
N ILE A 213 25.00 -8.71 8.67
CA ILE A 213 23.73 -8.15 8.19
C ILE A 213 23.60 -8.47 6.70
N THR A 214 22.54 -9.20 6.36
CA THR A 214 22.21 -9.50 4.96
C THR A 214 21.04 -8.61 4.52
N ALA A 215 21.24 -7.88 3.42
CA ALA A 215 20.19 -7.09 2.81
C ALA A 215 19.30 -7.96 1.92
N GLY A 216 17.99 -7.71 1.95
CA GLY A 216 17.01 -8.42 1.14
C GLY A 216 17.11 -8.11 -0.35
N GLY A 217 16.71 -9.09 -1.17
CA GLY A 217 16.60 -8.93 -2.62
C GLY A 217 15.44 -8.04 -3.06
N ALA A 218 15.22 -7.91 -4.37
CA ALA A 218 14.08 -7.18 -4.91
C ALA A 218 12.77 -7.91 -4.57
N TYR A 219 11.72 -7.16 -4.24
CA TYR A 219 10.46 -7.74 -3.80
C TYR A 219 9.24 -6.89 -4.15
N THR A 220 8.07 -7.52 -4.16
CA THR A 220 6.75 -6.86 -4.20
C THR A 220 6.20 -6.75 -2.79
N ALA A 221 5.83 -5.53 -2.36
CA ALA A 221 5.48 -5.21 -0.98
C ALA A 221 3.98 -5.43 -0.69
N ASN A 222 3.52 -6.68 -0.66
CA ASN A 222 2.14 -6.96 -0.24
C ASN A 222 2.01 -6.68 1.26
N MET A 223 0.87 -6.16 1.71
CA MET A 223 0.69 -5.70 3.10
C MET A 223 -0.42 -6.48 3.80
N ALA A 224 -0.17 -6.93 5.03
CA ALA A 224 -1.15 -7.51 5.92
C ALA A 224 -1.20 -6.69 7.21
N PHE A 225 -2.36 -6.20 7.62
CA PHE A 225 -2.46 -5.25 8.73
C PHE A 225 -3.82 -5.29 9.44
N ASP A 226 -3.87 -4.80 10.69
CA ASP A 226 -5.12 -4.46 11.37
C ASP A 226 -5.70 -3.15 10.81
N ARG A 227 -7.02 -3.03 10.74
CA ARG A 227 -7.72 -1.85 10.21
C ARG A 227 -7.23 -0.51 10.80
N ASN A 228 -6.76 -0.48 12.04
CA ASN A 228 -6.29 0.74 12.72
C ASN A 228 -4.78 1.00 12.55
N ALA A 229 -4.04 0.13 11.86
CA ALA A 229 -2.60 0.30 11.65
C ALA A 229 -2.29 1.50 10.74
N PHE A 230 -3.14 1.75 9.74
CA PHE A 230 -3.02 2.85 8.79
C PHE A 230 -4.23 3.78 8.90
N LEU A 231 -3.99 5.08 8.77
CA LEU A 231 -5.02 6.11 8.75
C LEU A 231 -4.98 6.85 7.43
N LEU A 232 -6.13 6.93 6.78
CA LEU A 232 -6.41 7.86 5.70
C LEU A 232 -7.34 8.94 6.24
N ALA A 233 -6.90 10.19 6.19
CA ALA A 233 -7.76 11.34 6.45
C ALA A 233 -7.93 12.11 5.14
N SER A 234 -9.17 12.39 4.75
CA SER A 234 -9.48 13.19 3.57
C SER A 234 -10.44 14.32 3.91
N ARG A 235 -10.30 15.43 3.20
CA ARG A 235 -11.18 16.59 3.30
C ARG A 235 -11.26 17.30 1.96
N THR A 236 -12.29 18.13 1.81
CA THR A 236 -12.34 19.08 0.69
C THR A 236 -11.20 20.11 0.82
N PRO A 237 -10.59 20.51 -0.30
CA PRO A 237 -9.56 21.55 -0.30
C PRO A 237 -10.06 22.84 0.35
N ALA A 238 -9.17 23.53 1.07
CA ALA A 238 -9.50 24.82 1.65
C ALA A 238 -9.57 25.90 0.55
N MET A 239 -10.64 26.71 0.58
CA MET A 239 -10.74 27.92 -0.22
C MET A 239 -10.03 29.09 0.49
N PRO A 240 -9.40 30.02 -0.24
CA PRO A 240 -8.72 31.18 0.36
C PRO A 240 -9.70 32.11 1.09
N GLN A 241 -9.22 32.85 2.09
CA GLN A 241 -10.00 33.92 2.74
C GLN A 241 -10.32 35.01 1.70
N GLY A 242 -11.61 35.21 1.41
CA GLY A 242 -12.08 36.06 0.32
C GLY A 242 -12.70 35.28 -0.85
N GLY A 243 -12.59 33.95 -0.84
CA GLY A 243 -13.06 33.08 -1.92
C GLY A 243 -12.14 33.10 -3.14
N ASP A 244 -12.36 32.16 -4.04
CA ASP A 244 -11.82 32.21 -5.40
C ASP A 244 -12.95 32.65 -6.35
N THR A 245 -12.59 33.06 -7.56
CA THR A 245 -13.47 33.38 -8.71
C THR A 245 -14.23 32.16 -9.27
N ALA A 246 -14.45 31.14 -8.45
CA ALA A 246 -15.25 29.98 -8.82
C ALA A 246 -16.71 30.40 -8.98
N ASP A 247 -17.29 30.02 -10.10
CA ASP A 247 -18.67 30.34 -10.44
C ASP A 247 -19.65 29.36 -9.77
N ASP A 248 -19.22 28.11 -9.63
CA ASP A 248 -19.96 27.08 -8.90
C ASP A 248 -18.99 26.11 -8.21
N VAL A 249 -19.40 25.60 -7.04
CA VAL A 249 -18.65 24.64 -6.24
C VAL A 249 -19.63 23.62 -5.66
N MET A 250 -19.47 22.36 -6.04
CA MET A 250 -20.30 21.25 -5.57
C MET A 250 -19.46 20.17 -4.90
N ASN A 251 -20.00 19.55 -3.86
CA ASN A 251 -19.42 18.35 -3.25
C ASN A 251 -20.10 17.11 -3.81
N VAL A 252 -19.30 16.13 -4.23
CA VAL A 252 -19.75 14.85 -4.79
C VAL A 252 -19.15 13.73 -3.94
N THR A 253 -20.02 12.90 -3.34
CA THR A 253 -19.60 11.76 -2.53
C THR A 253 -19.66 10.49 -3.36
N ASP A 254 -18.56 9.74 -3.38
CA ASP A 254 -18.55 8.40 -3.98
C ASP A 254 -19.31 7.41 -3.09
N PRO A 255 -20.36 6.73 -3.58
CA PRO A 255 -21.15 5.80 -2.79
C PRO A 255 -20.39 4.53 -2.37
N VAL A 256 -19.29 4.18 -3.04
CA VAL A 256 -18.51 2.96 -2.71
C VAL A 256 -17.47 3.25 -1.63
N SER A 257 -16.63 4.26 -1.83
CA SER A 257 -15.58 4.62 -0.85
C SER A 257 -16.06 5.54 0.27
N GLY A 258 -17.18 6.24 0.10
CA GLY A 258 -17.66 7.27 1.01
C GLY A 258 -16.84 8.57 0.98
N ILE A 259 -15.84 8.68 0.09
CA ILE A 259 -14.97 9.85 0.00
C ILE A 259 -15.70 10.98 -0.72
N THR A 260 -15.59 12.19 -0.17
CA THR A 260 -16.23 13.39 -0.73
C THR A 260 -15.20 14.22 -1.48
N TYR A 261 -15.44 14.40 -2.77
CA TYR A 261 -14.65 15.21 -3.68
C TYR A 261 -15.33 16.58 -3.87
N GLN A 262 -14.53 17.61 -4.08
CA GLN A 262 -15.03 18.93 -4.47
C GLN A 262 -14.89 19.10 -5.99
N VAL A 263 -15.91 19.61 -6.64
CA VAL A 263 -15.89 20.00 -8.05
C VAL A 263 -16.13 21.50 -8.15
N ALA A 264 -15.13 22.24 -8.61
CA ALA A 264 -15.22 23.68 -8.82
C ALA A 264 -15.25 24.02 -10.32
N LEU A 265 -16.08 24.98 -10.70
CA LEU A 265 -16.23 25.48 -12.06
C LEU A 265 -15.67 26.91 -12.16
N TYR A 266 -14.70 27.09 -13.06
CA TYR A 266 -14.16 28.39 -13.43
C TYR A 266 -14.46 28.71 -14.89
N ARG A 267 -15.17 29.81 -15.13
CA ARG A 267 -15.35 30.34 -16.48
C ARG A 267 -14.19 31.28 -16.80
N GLN A 268 -13.39 30.93 -17.79
CA GLN A 268 -12.22 31.68 -18.24
C GLN A 268 -12.42 32.21 -19.66
N TYR A 269 -11.48 33.00 -20.18
CA TYR A 269 -11.60 33.60 -21.51
C TYR A 269 -11.76 32.52 -22.60
N ARG A 270 -12.96 32.43 -23.18
CA ARG A 270 -13.36 31.45 -24.21
C ARG A 270 -13.20 29.98 -23.81
N GLN A 271 -13.07 29.68 -22.52
CA GLN A 271 -12.91 28.30 -22.03
C GLN A 271 -13.56 28.10 -20.67
N VAL A 272 -14.00 26.88 -20.42
CA VAL A 272 -14.50 26.42 -19.12
C VAL A 272 -13.48 25.48 -18.52
N ARG A 273 -13.11 25.71 -17.26
CA ARG A 273 -12.21 24.86 -16.48
C ARG A 273 -12.97 24.29 -15.29
N TYR A 274 -13.09 22.97 -15.25
CA TYR A 274 -13.55 22.25 -14.08
C TYR A 274 -12.35 21.73 -13.31
N GLU A 275 -12.44 21.74 -11.99
CA GLU A 275 -11.41 21.21 -11.10
C GLU A 275 -12.01 20.21 -10.14
N VAL A 276 -11.51 18.99 -10.16
CA VAL A 276 -11.80 18.01 -9.11
C VAL A 276 -10.69 18.09 -8.06
N GLY A 277 -11.10 18.43 -6.84
CA GLY A 277 -10.23 18.67 -5.70
C GLY A 277 -10.49 17.69 -4.56
N LEU A 278 -9.41 17.13 -4.02
CA LEU A 278 -9.39 16.38 -2.77
C LEU A 278 -8.09 16.72 -2.06
N SER A 279 -8.12 16.86 -0.75
CA SER A 279 -6.92 16.93 0.09
C SER A 279 -6.91 15.73 1.01
N TRP A 280 -5.84 14.95 0.98
CA TRP A 280 -5.68 13.77 1.84
C TRP A 280 -4.34 13.76 2.56
N GLY A 281 -4.28 12.98 3.63
CA GLY A 281 -3.05 12.64 4.34
C GLY A 281 -3.11 11.17 4.76
N VAL A 282 -1.96 10.51 4.70
CA VAL A 282 -1.80 9.10 5.06
C VAL A 282 -0.76 8.97 6.16
N ALA A 283 -1.00 8.10 7.14
CA ALA A 283 -0.05 7.84 8.21
C ALA A 283 -0.11 6.39 8.68
N ALA A 284 1.05 5.81 9.00
CA ALA A 284 1.15 4.56 9.76
C ALA A 284 1.08 4.90 11.26
N VAL A 285 -0.08 4.64 11.88
CA VAL A 285 -0.32 4.96 13.29
C VAL A 285 0.32 3.91 14.20
N LYS A 286 0.26 2.64 13.79
CA LYS A 286 0.82 1.53 14.55
C LYS A 286 1.54 0.54 13.64
N SER A 287 2.80 0.87 13.32
CA SER A 287 3.72 0.03 12.54
C SER A 287 3.78 -1.44 12.97
N ALA A 288 3.73 -1.69 14.29
CA ALA A 288 3.76 -3.04 14.85
C ALA A 288 2.55 -3.91 14.43
N HIS A 289 1.44 -3.31 14.02
CA HIS A 289 0.23 -4.05 13.59
C HIS A 289 0.13 -4.17 12.06
N SER A 290 1.27 -4.08 11.39
CA SER A 290 1.39 -4.27 9.95
C SER A 290 2.61 -5.11 9.62
N ALA A 291 2.47 -6.03 8.67
CA ALA A 291 3.51 -6.93 8.21
C ALA A 291 3.53 -6.96 6.67
N LEU A 292 4.71 -7.20 6.10
CA LEU A 292 4.86 -7.40 4.67
C LEU A 292 4.86 -8.87 4.32
N LEU A 293 4.19 -9.20 3.21
CA LEU A 293 4.29 -10.48 2.55
C LEU A 293 5.06 -10.29 1.23
N LEU A 294 6.26 -10.85 1.18
CA LEU A 294 7.20 -10.65 0.07
C LEU A 294 6.78 -11.44 -1.15
N GLY A 295 6.78 -10.75 -2.29
CA GLY A 295 6.54 -11.34 -3.62
C GLY A 295 7.60 -11.05 -4.65
#